data_AF-A0A5J5ANH5-F1
#
_entry.id   AF-A0A5J5ANH5-F1
#
_cell.length_a   1.000
_cell.length_b   1.000
_cell.length_c   1.000
_cell.angle_alpha   90.00
_cell.angle_beta   90.00
_cell.angle_gamma   90.00
#
_symmetry.space_group_name_H-M   'P 1'
#
loop_
_entity.id
_entity.type
_entity.pdbx_description
1 polymer ?
#
loop_
_entity_poly.entity_id
_entity_poly.type
_entity_poly.pdbx_seq_one_letter_code
_entity_poly.pdbx_strand_id
1 'polypeptide(L)'
;MTHPRVGYLHTPLSLSADELMSLLGGEDSVDLVTVSQAVHCVVSPTFNPIMKHFHDTTLPFWNPDIHYIFDGYRTLPFPFESVGLDSEGKPLPLDIPKELSFDGFVRMLRSLSAVTMAKETGMDLLSQGVVNEFESAWGGSKLDKSVTYKAFILVGKVNL
;
A
#
# COMPACT_ATOMS: atom_id res chain seq x y z
N MET A 1 16.50 11.26 -1.76
CA MET A 1 17.07 12.44 -1.07
C MET A 1 16.84 12.25 0.41
N THR A 2 17.88 12.38 1.23
CA THR A 2 17.78 12.31 2.70
C THR A 2 17.57 13.72 3.25
N HIS A 3 16.50 13.95 4.01
CA HIS A 3 16.27 15.23 4.66
C HIS A 3 17.20 15.37 5.89
N PRO A 4 17.82 16.53 6.15
CA PRO A 4 18.83 16.69 7.19
C PRO A 4 18.33 16.47 8.63
N ARG A 5 16.99 16.43 8.82
CA ARG A 5 16.32 16.14 10.11
C ARG A 5 15.57 14.81 10.13
N VAL A 6 15.76 13.95 9.12
CA VAL A 6 15.09 12.63 9.05
C VAL A 6 16.16 11.55 9.03
N GLY A 7 16.20 10.73 10.08
CA GLY A 7 16.94 9.48 10.10
C GLY A 7 16.15 8.38 9.40
N TYR A 8 16.80 7.64 8.51
CA TYR A 8 16.21 6.45 7.89
C TYR A 8 16.90 5.23 8.47
N LEU A 9 16.14 4.37 9.15
CA LEU A 9 16.63 3.15 9.77
C LEU A 9 15.93 1.96 9.11
N HIS A 10 16.71 0.98 8.66
CA HIS A 10 16.16 -0.27 8.15
C HIS A 10 15.99 -1.24 9.32
N THR A 11 14.76 -1.52 9.71
CA THR A 11 14.46 -2.44 10.81
C THR A 11 14.41 -3.90 10.33
N PRO A 12 14.82 -4.87 11.16
CA PRO A 12 14.64 -6.29 10.87
C PRO A 12 13.15 -6.67 10.81
N LEU A 13 12.84 -7.82 10.19
CA LEU A 13 11.48 -8.37 10.05
C LEU A 13 10.78 -8.59 11.41
N SER A 14 11.56 -8.86 12.45
CA SER A 14 11.10 -9.03 13.82
C SER A 14 11.89 -8.07 14.70
N LEU A 15 11.17 -7.30 15.52
CA LEU A 15 11.74 -6.35 16.47
C LEU A 15 11.02 -6.52 17.80
N SER A 16 11.77 -6.61 18.90
CA SER A 16 11.18 -6.59 20.24
C SER A 16 10.68 -5.18 20.59
N ALA A 17 9.80 -5.09 21.59
CA ALA A 17 9.35 -3.79 22.10
C ALA A 17 10.54 -2.94 22.57
N ASP A 18 11.48 -3.52 23.32
CA ASP A 18 12.66 -2.81 23.83
C ASP A 18 13.56 -2.28 22.70
N GLU A 19 13.77 -3.07 21.64
CA GLU A 19 14.50 -2.61 20.46
C GLU A 19 13.77 -1.49 19.73
N LEU A 20 12.44 -1.57 19.60
CA LEU A 20 11.63 -0.46 19.04
C LEU A 20 11.84 0.81 19.85
N MET A 21 11.75 0.73 21.17
CA MET A 21 11.93 1.88 22.08
C MET A 21 13.32 2.51 21.94
N SER A 22 14.36 1.72 21.65
CA SER A 22 15.72 2.25 21.43
C SER A 22 15.85 3.08 20.14
N LEU A 23 14.89 2.97 19.22
CA LEU A 23 14.85 3.72 17.96
C LEU A 23 13.94 4.96 18.04
N LEU A 24 13.11 5.04 19.09
CA LEU A 24 12.20 6.15 19.36
C LEU A 24 12.95 7.36 19.94
N GLY A 25 12.30 8.52 19.93
CA GLY A 25 12.85 9.72 20.51
C GLY A 25 13.05 9.62 22.02
N GLY A 26 13.98 10.43 22.55
CA GLY A 26 14.24 10.50 23.99
C GLY A 26 13.11 11.17 24.78
N GLU A 27 13.33 11.38 26.08
CA GLU A 27 12.42 12.16 26.93
C GLU A 27 12.06 13.52 26.28
N ASP A 28 10.79 13.93 26.40
CA ASP A 28 10.18 15.11 25.77
C ASP A 28 9.89 15.03 24.25
N SER A 29 9.93 13.84 23.66
CA SER A 29 9.50 13.62 22.26
C SER A 29 8.11 12.98 22.15
N VAL A 30 7.46 13.14 20.99
CA VAL A 30 6.22 12.44 20.65
C VAL A 30 6.55 11.43 19.56
N ASP A 31 6.53 10.16 19.92
CA ASP A 31 6.72 9.06 18.98
C ASP A 31 5.40 8.59 18.40
N LEU A 32 5.31 8.62 17.07
CA LEU A 32 4.16 8.16 16.32
C LEU A 32 4.51 6.90 15.54
N VAL A 33 3.74 5.84 15.78
CA VAL A 33 3.75 4.67 14.91
C VAL A 33 2.69 4.88 13.84
N THR A 34 3.10 4.78 12.58
CA THR A 34 2.19 4.89 11.44
C THR A 34 2.25 3.64 10.59
N VAL A 35 1.08 3.11 10.21
CA VAL A 35 0.97 2.04 9.23
C VAL A 35 0.03 2.53 8.14
N SER A 36 0.51 2.54 6.89
CA SER A 36 -0.28 3.01 5.75
C SER A 36 -0.14 2.08 4.56
N GLN A 37 -1.22 1.94 3.80
CA GLN A 37 -1.24 1.15 2.58
C GLN A 37 -2.14 1.82 1.56
N ALA A 38 -1.72 1.81 0.29
CA ALA A 38 -2.59 2.09 -0.85
C ALA A 38 -2.92 0.75 -1.54
N VAL A 39 -4.20 0.40 -1.61
CA VAL A 39 -4.64 -0.92 -2.12
C VAL A 39 -5.43 -0.82 -3.41
N HIS A 40 -6.10 0.30 -3.64
CA HIS A 40 -7.05 0.44 -4.73
C HIS A 40 -6.78 1.73 -5.50
N CYS A 41 -6.61 1.63 -6.82
CA CYS A 41 -6.52 2.77 -7.70
C CYS A 41 -7.86 3.01 -8.40
N VAL A 42 -8.35 4.26 -8.35
CA VAL A 42 -9.49 4.72 -9.13
C VAL A 42 -8.95 5.54 -10.30
N VAL A 43 -9.30 5.14 -11.53
CA VAL A 43 -8.83 5.79 -12.76
C VAL A 43 -10.01 6.28 -13.60
N SER A 44 -10.88 5.36 -14.04
CA SER A 44 -12.05 5.70 -14.85
C SER A 44 -13.10 4.59 -14.79
N PRO A 45 -14.37 4.86 -15.15
CA PRO A 45 -15.41 3.83 -15.20
C PRO A 45 -15.11 2.66 -16.13
N THR A 46 -14.33 2.88 -17.20
CA THR A 46 -13.94 1.82 -18.15
C THR A 46 -12.74 1.01 -17.66
N PHE A 47 -11.84 1.64 -16.90
CA PHE A 47 -10.62 1.01 -16.41
C PHE A 47 -10.85 0.20 -15.12
N ASN A 48 -11.63 0.75 -14.18
CA ASN A 48 -11.79 0.18 -12.85
C ASN A 48 -12.32 -1.28 -12.86
N PRO A 49 -13.26 -1.68 -13.74
CA PRO A 49 -13.70 -3.08 -13.81
C PRO A 49 -12.58 -4.05 -14.23
N ILE A 50 -11.71 -3.65 -15.15
CA ILE A 50 -10.57 -4.45 -15.61
C ILE A 50 -9.55 -4.58 -14.49
N MET A 51 -9.25 -3.49 -13.78
CA MET A 51 -8.39 -3.52 -12.61
C MET A 51 -8.95 -4.42 -11.50
N LYS A 52 -10.27 -4.40 -11.29
CA LYS A 52 -10.92 -5.29 -10.33
C LYS A 52 -10.77 -6.76 -10.75
N HIS A 53 -11.04 -7.07 -12.01
CA HIS A 53 -10.88 -8.43 -12.53
C HIS A 53 -9.43 -8.92 -12.38
N PHE A 54 -8.44 -8.08 -12.73
CA PHE A 54 -7.04 -8.39 -12.51
C PHE A 54 -6.72 -8.60 -11.03
N HIS A 55 -7.20 -7.75 -10.13
CA HIS A 55 -7.04 -7.94 -8.69
C HIS A 55 -7.56 -9.31 -8.24
N ASP A 56 -8.74 -9.73 -8.72
CA ASP A 56 -9.33 -11.02 -8.37
C ASP A 56 -8.42 -12.21 -8.79
N THR A 57 -7.66 -12.09 -9.90
CA THR A 57 -6.68 -13.12 -10.30
C THR A 57 -5.46 -13.19 -9.39
N THR A 58 -5.14 -12.11 -8.67
CA THR A 58 -4.01 -12.07 -7.73
C THR A 58 -4.32 -12.75 -6.39
N LEU A 59 -5.61 -12.94 -6.04
CA LEU A 59 -6.05 -13.45 -4.74
C LEU A 59 -5.32 -14.72 -4.26
N PRO A 60 -5.04 -15.74 -5.11
CA PRO A 60 -4.37 -16.97 -4.67
C PRO A 60 -2.89 -16.80 -4.28
N PHE A 61 -2.26 -15.67 -4.62
CA PHE A 61 -0.81 -15.48 -4.49
C PHE A 61 -0.43 -14.54 -3.33
N TRP A 62 -1.41 -14.06 -2.58
CA TRP A 62 -1.16 -13.23 -1.41
C TRP A 62 -0.84 -14.08 -0.18
N ASN A 63 0.00 -13.53 0.71
CA ASN A 63 0.17 -14.08 2.04
C ASN A 63 -1.16 -14.00 2.82
N PRO A 64 -1.54 -15.02 3.62
CA PRO A 64 -2.75 -14.98 4.46
C PRO A 64 -2.94 -13.70 5.29
N ASP A 65 -1.86 -13.06 5.74
CA ASP A 65 -1.88 -11.80 6.51
C ASP A 65 -2.39 -10.59 5.69
N ILE A 66 -2.57 -10.73 4.37
CA ILE A 66 -3.16 -9.71 3.49
C ILE A 66 -4.57 -9.31 3.93
N HIS A 67 -5.26 -10.15 4.71
CA HIS A 67 -6.61 -9.85 5.19
C HIS A 67 -6.67 -8.53 5.97
N TYR A 68 -5.62 -8.18 6.74
CA TYR A 68 -5.55 -6.89 7.43
C TYR A 68 -5.57 -5.73 6.44
N ILE A 69 -4.86 -5.86 5.32
CA ILE A 69 -4.81 -4.87 4.26
C ILE A 69 -6.15 -4.78 3.51
N PHE A 70 -6.77 -5.92 3.19
CA PHE A 70 -8.06 -5.96 2.47
C PHE A 70 -9.22 -5.43 3.31
N ASP A 71 -9.17 -5.60 4.62
CA ASP A 71 -10.11 -4.98 5.56
C ASP A 71 -9.73 -3.54 5.93
N GLY A 72 -8.68 -2.98 5.31
CA GLY A 72 -8.28 -1.59 5.49
C GLY A 72 -7.66 -1.28 6.84
N TYR A 73 -7.10 -2.26 7.53
CA TYR A 73 -6.59 -2.24 8.92
C TYR A 73 -7.65 -2.14 10.02
N ARG A 74 -8.94 -2.39 9.75
CA ARG A 74 -9.95 -2.38 10.83
C ARG A 74 -9.77 -3.52 11.84
N THR A 75 -9.28 -4.66 11.40
CA THR A 75 -9.03 -5.81 12.29
C THR A 75 -7.59 -5.93 12.74
N LEU A 76 -6.70 -5.03 12.31
CA LEU A 76 -5.29 -5.04 12.70
C LEU A 76 -5.16 -4.69 14.18
N PRO A 77 -4.59 -5.57 15.03
CA PRO A 77 -4.27 -5.23 16.41
C PRO A 77 -3.30 -4.06 16.44
N PHE A 78 -3.70 -2.95 17.05
CA PHE A 78 -2.93 -1.71 17.04
C PHE A 78 -2.88 -1.10 18.45
N PRO A 79 -1.97 -1.58 19.32
CA PRO A 79 -1.97 -1.31 20.76
C PRO A 79 -1.35 0.05 21.12
N PHE A 80 -1.47 1.04 20.24
CA PHE A 80 -0.95 2.38 20.45
C PHE A 80 -2.10 3.35 20.76
N GLU A 81 -1.80 4.37 21.57
CA GLU A 81 -2.82 5.34 21.96
C GLU A 81 -3.25 6.18 20.75
N SER A 82 -4.56 6.25 20.49
CA SER A 82 -5.11 7.08 19.42
C SER A 82 -4.72 8.56 19.59
N VAL A 83 -4.35 9.21 18.50
CA VAL A 83 -4.05 10.66 18.46
C VAL A 83 -5.25 11.51 18.03
N GLY A 84 -6.46 10.93 18.01
CA GLY A 84 -7.71 11.63 17.66
C GLY A 84 -7.98 11.80 16.16
N LEU A 85 -7.11 11.28 15.27
CA LEU A 85 -7.30 11.28 13.82
C LEU A 85 -7.90 9.96 13.30
N ASP A 86 -7.63 8.88 14.02
CA ASP A 86 -8.04 7.49 13.80
C ASP A 86 -8.04 6.75 15.15
N SER A 87 -8.59 5.55 15.20
CA SER A 87 -8.51 4.68 16.40
C SER A 87 -8.43 3.22 15.95
N GLU A 88 -8.00 2.31 16.83
CA GLU A 88 -8.07 0.88 16.56
C GLU A 88 -9.49 0.51 16.06
N GLY A 89 -9.57 -0.17 14.91
CA GLY A 89 -10.85 -0.44 14.24
C GLY A 89 -11.43 0.67 13.35
N LYS A 90 -10.85 1.88 13.37
CA LYS A 90 -11.29 3.05 12.59
C LYS A 90 -10.10 3.78 11.94
N PRO A 91 -9.47 3.15 10.94
CA PRO A 91 -8.37 3.75 10.17
C PRO A 91 -8.87 4.95 9.38
N LEU A 92 -8.02 5.97 9.24
CA LEU A 92 -8.32 7.18 8.49
C LEU A 92 -8.18 6.92 6.98
N PRO A 93 -9.26 7.01 6.19
CA PRO A 93 -9.16 6.91 4.73
C PRO A 93 -8.50 8.15 4.13
N LEU A 94 -7.65 7.94 3.13
CA LEU A 94 -6.95 9.00 2.41
C LEU A 94 -7.07 8.79 0.90
N ASP A 95 -7.31 9.88 0.19
CA ASP A 95 -7.24 9.92 -1.26
C ASP A 95 -5.91 10.53 -1.67
N ILE A 96 -5.08 9.75 -2.34
CA ILE A 96 -3.76 10.19 -2.81
C ILE A 96 -3.84 10.38 -4.33
N PRO A 97 -4.08 11.61 -4.82
CA PRO A 97 -4.07 11.89 -6.24
C PRO A 97 -2.64 11.82 -6.79
N LYS A 98 -2.51 11.22 -7.97
CA LYS A 98 -1.23 11.09 -8.66
C LYS A 98 -1.44 11.10 -10.17
N GLU A 99 -0.69 11.94 -10.86
CA GLU A 99 -0.53 11.80 -12.31
C GLU A 99 0.42 10.64 -12.59
N LEU A 100 -0.04 9.69 -13.39
CA LEU A 100 0.66 8.44 -13.67
C LEU A 100 0.63 8.15 -15.17
N SER A 101 1.80 7.81 -15.72
CA SER A 101 1.88 7.27 -17.08
C SER A 101 1.47 5.80 -17.11
N PHE A 102 1.04 5.33 -18.28
CA PHE A 102 0.69 3.91 -18.44
C PHE A 102 1.86 2.98 -18.09
N ASP A 103 3.07 3.28 -18.57
CA ASP A 103 4.27 2.50 -18.25
C ASP A 103 4.58 2.49 -16.75
N GLY A 104 4.35 3.63 -16.07
CA GLY A 104 4.47 3.73 -14.62
C GLY A 104 3.48 2.83 -13.89
N PHE A 105 2.23 2.80 -14.36
CA PHE A 105 1.20 1.90 -13.84
C PHE A 105 1.57 0.42 -14.01
N VAL A 106 1.95 0.01 -15.22
CA VAL A 106 2.34 -1.38 -15.50
C VAL A 106 3.56 -1.79 -14.69
N ARG A 107 4.54 -0.88 -14.54
CA ARG A 107 5.72 -1.11 -13.68
C ARG A 107 5.32 -1.32 -12.22
N MET A 108 4.37 -0.55 -11.71
CA MET A 108 3.84 -0.72 -10.36
C MET A 108 3.18 -2.10 -10.20
N LEU A 109 2.31 -2.51 -11.14
CA LEU A 109 1.69 -3.84 -11.10
C LEU A 109 2.72 -4.97 -11.07
N ARG A 110 3.80 -4.86 -11.86
CA ARG A 110 4.89 -5.86 -11.85
C ARG A 110 5.63 -5.97 -10.51
N SER A 111 5.61 -4.92 -9.70
CA SER A 111 6.24 -4.91 -8.37
C SER A 111 5.33 -5.39 -7.26
N LEU A 112 4.06 -5.70 -7.54
CA LEU A 112 3.16 -6.27 -6.54
C LEU A 112 3.67 -7.64 -6.11
N SER A 113 3.63 -7.90 -4.79
CA SER A 113 4.10 -9.16 -4.23
C SER A 113 3.33 -10.35 -4.83
N ALA A 114 2.00 -10.27 -4.96
CA ALA A 114 1.22 -11.33 -5.57
C ALA A 114 1.58 -11.60 -7.05
N VAL A 115 1.89 -10.56 -7.83
CA VAL A 115 2.33 -10.71 -9.23
C VAL A 115 3.72 -11.35 -9.29
N THR A 116 4.61 -10.96 -8.38
CA THR A 116 5.95 -11.53 -8.26
C THR A 116 5.88 -13.01 -7.87
N MET A 117 5.08 -13.35 -6.85
CA MET A 117 4.84 -14.71 -6.40
C MET A 117 4.20 -15.60 -7.48
N ALA A 118 3.21 -15.08 -8.21
CA ALA A 118 2.63 -15.79 -9.34
C ALA A 118 3.68 -16.11 -10.41
N LYS A 119 4.54 -15.15 -10.71
CA LYS A 119 5.62 -15.33 -11.69
C LYS A 119 6.65 -16.37 -11.22
N GLU A 120 7.02 -16.36 -9.95
CA GLU A 120 7.92 -17.36 -9.35
C GLU A 120 7.34 -18.78 -9.40
N THR A 121 6.01 -18.90 -9.32
CA THR A 121 5.29 -20.19 -9.46
C THR A 121 4.98 -20.55 -10.92
N GLY A 122 5.47 -19.76 -11.90
CA GLY A 122 5.32 -20.02 -13.33
C GLY A 122 4.05 -19.46 -13.98
N MET A 123 3.25 -18.67 -13.25
CA MET A 123 2.03 -18.05 -13.77
C MET A 123 2.27 -16.57 -14.11
N ASP A 124 2.06 -16.21 -15.38
CA ASP A 124 2.16 -14.81 -15.83
C ASP A 124 0.79 -14.11 -15.78
N LEU A 125 0.46 -13.52 -14.63
CA LEU A 125 -0.79 -12.77 -14.44
C LEU A 125 -0.84 -11.48 -15.26
N LEU A 126 0.33 -10.91 -15.59
CA LEU A 126 0.45 -9.65 -16.32
C LEU A 126 0.97 -9.90 -17.74
N SER A 127 0.39 -10.92 -18.39
CA SER A 127 0.70 -11.28 -19.77
C SER A 127 0.44 -10.11 -20.73
N GLN A 128 1.03 -10.19 -21.93
CA GLN A 128 0.86 -9.16 -22.95
C GLN A 128 -0.61 -8.87 -23.29
N GLY A 129 -1.49 -9.89 -23.27
CA GLY A 129 -2.91 -9.71 -23.50
C GLY A 129 -3.57 -8.83 -22.44
N VAL A 130 -3.25 -9.07 -21.17
CA VAL A 130 -3.76 -8.27 -20.03
C VAL A 130 -3.21 -6.84 -20.09
N VAL A 131 -1.94 -6.66 -20.43
CA VAL A 131 -1.35 -5.32 -20.60
C VAL A 131 -2.05 -4.55 -21.72
N ASN A 132 -2.35 -5.20 -22.85
CA ASN A 132 -3.05 -4.56 -23.97
C ASN A 132 -4.50 -4.17 -23.62
N GLU A 133 -5.18 -4.98 -22.81
CA GLU A 133 -6.52 -4.67 -22.29
C GLU A 133 -6.47 -3.43 -21.39
N PHE A 134 -5.50 -3.37 -20.47
CA PHE A 134 -5.27 -2.18 -19.66
C PHE A 134 -4.94 -0.95 -20.50
N GLU A 135 -4.07 -1.07 -21.51
CA GLU A 135 -3.70 0.05 -22.39
C GLU A 135 -4.91 0.60 -23.14
N SER A 136 -5.75 -0.30 -23.65
CA SER A 136 -6.98 0.05 -24.37
C SER A 136 -7.94 0.83 -23.47
N ALA A 137 -8.13 0.38 -22.23
CA ALA A 137 -8.98 1.06 -21.25
C ALA A 137 -8.37 2.35 -20.68
N TRP A 138 -7.04 2.45 -20.66
CA TRP A 138 -6.30 3.67 -20.36
C TRP A 138 -6.50 4.73 -21.46
N GLY A 139 -6.80 4.31 -22.69
CA GLY A 139 -6.92 5.20 -23.85
C GLY A 139 -5.60 5.43 -24.57
N GLY A 140 -4.63 4.52 -24.40
CA GLY A 140 -3.33 4.53 -25.05
C GLY A 140 -2.17 4.82 -24.09
N SER A 141 -1.02 4.18 -24.35
CA SER A 141 0.18 4.23 -23.50
C SER A 141 0.82 5.61 -23.31
N LYS A 142 0.56 6.55 -24.23
CA LYS A 142 1.17 7.89 -24.20
C LYS A 142 0.42 8.90 -23.31
N LEU A 143 -0.73 8.53 -22.77
CA LEU A 143 -1.53 9.41 -21.94
C LEU A 143 -1.17 9.23 -20.47
N ASP A 144 -0.88 10.33 -19.81
CA ASP A 144 -0.90 10.39 -18.36
C ASP A 144 -2.35 10.46 -17.89
N LYS A 145 -2.64 9.80 -16.76
CA LYS A 145 -3.94 9.82 -16.11
C LYS A 145 -3.81 10.29 -14.69
N SER A 146 -4.83 11.03 -14.27
CA SER A 146 -5.09 11.26 -12.86
C SER A 146 -5.62 9.97 -12.25
N VAL A 147 -4.84 9.42 -11.33
CA VAL A 147 -5.17 8.23 -10.55
C VAL A 147 -5.36 8.65 -9.11
N THR A 148 -6.44 8.20 -8.47
CA THR A 148 -6.61 8.32 -7.02
C THR A 148 -6.32 6.99 -6.37
N TYR A 149 -5.21 6.91 -5.65
CA TYR A 149 -4.96 5.79 -4.76
C TYR A 149 -5.77 5.97 -3.48
N LYS A 150 -6.62 4.99 -3.18
CA LYS A 150 -7.31 4.88 -1.91
C LYS A 150 -6.35 4.24 -0.92
N ALA A 151 -5.96 5.02 0.07
CA ALA A 151 -5.12 4.61 1.16
C ALA A 151 -5.88 4.67 2.49
N PHE A 152 -5.31 4.03 3.48
CA PHE A 152 -5.76 4.11 4.85
C PHE A 152 -4.53 4.16 5.77
N ILE A 153 -4.67 4.83 6.89
CA ILE A 153 -3.61 4.99 7.88
C ILE A 153 -4.15 4.72 9.29
N LEU A 154 -3.30 4.12 10.12
CA LEU A 154 -3.42 4.11 11.57
C LEU A 154 -2.24 4.89 12.15
N VAL A 155 -2.51 5.80 13.08
CA VAL A 155 -1.54 6.63 13.79
C VAL A 155 -1.77 6.49 15.28
N GLY A 156 -0.75 6.05 15.99
CA GLY A 156 -0.80 5.90 17.43
C GLY A 156 0.43 6.47 18.09
N LYS A 157 0.22 7.03 19.29
CA LYS A 157 1.27 7.46 20.18
C LYS A 157 1.76 6.27 21.01
N VAL A 158 3.07 6.17 21.16
CA VAL A 158 3.68 5.23 22.10
C VAL A 158 3.60 5.80 23.51
N ASN A 159 3.03 5.05 24.45
CA ASN A 159 3.10 5.38 25.87
C ASN A 159 4.36 4.74 26.45
N LEU A 160 5.38 5.59 26.67
CA LEU A 160 6.61 5.30 27.41
C LEU A 160 6.34 5.33 28.92
#